data_AF-A0A0G1AW71-F1
#
_entry.id   AF-A0A0G1AW71-F1
#
_cell.length_a   1.000
_cell.length_b   1.000
_cell.length_c   1.000
_cell.angle_alpha   90.00
_cell.angle_beta   90.00
_cell.angle_gamma   90.00
#
_symmetry.space_group_name_H-M   'P 1'
#
loop_
_entity.id
_entity.type
_entity.pdbx_description
1 polymer ?
#
loop_
_entity_poly.entity_id
_entity_poly.type
_entity_poly.pdbx_seq_one_letter_code
_entity_poly.pdbx_strand_id
1 'polypeptide(L)' 'MYYVLMTLLILVVFIVATRILSSMLKGCFVAVGLLLIVITIFLLYKSTVEPIELFGIYRIDNFQITKLEKNFL' A
#
# COMPACT_ATOMS: atom_id res chain seq x y z
N MET A 1 -32.74 24.90 -26.91
CA MET A 1 -33.36 23.72 -26.26
C MET A 1 -32.49 22.47 -26.31
N TYR A 2 -31.89 22.11 -27.46
CA TYR A 2 -31.02 20.93 -27.58
C TYR A 2 -29.73 20.97 -26.72
N TYR A 3 -29.09 22.14 -26.63
CA TYR A 3 -27.86 22.32 -25.85
C TYR A 3 -28.06 22.07 -24.35
N VAL A 4 -29.20 22.50 -23.79
CA VAL A 4 -29.51 22.30 -22.37
C VAL A 4 -29.67 20.81 -22.06
N LEU A 5 -30.31 20.05 -22.96
CA LEU A 5 -30.50 18.61 -22.81
C LEU A 5 -29.16 17.88 -22.84
N MET A 6 -28.25 18.27 -23.74
CA MET A 6 -26.90 17.70 -23.84
C MET A 6 -26.06 18.00 -22.60
N THR A 7 -26.10 19.23 -22.08
CA THR A 7 -25.40 19.57 -20.84
C THR A 7 -25.89 18.73 -19.66
N LEU A 8 -27.20 18.50 -19.58
CA LEU A 8 -27.79 17.69 -18.53
C LEU A 8 -27.37 16.22 -18.64
N LEU A 9 -27.29 15.69 -19.86
CA LEU A 9 -26.85 14.33 -20.13
C LEU A 9 -25.36 14.13 -19.81
N ILE A 10 -24.50 15.08 -20.19
CA ILE A 10 -23.08 15.10 -19.83
C ILE A 10 -22.90 15.13 -18.31
N LEU A 11 -23.70 15.94 -17.62
CA LEU A 11 -23.65 16.08 -16.17
C LEU A 11 -24.03 14.75 -15.47
N VAL A 12 -25.04 14.05 -15.96
CA VAL A 12 -25.41 12.72 -15.45
C VAL A 12 -24.28 11.72 -15.65
N VAL A 13 -23.70 11.65 -16.86
CA VAL A 13 -22.58 10.74 -17.15
C VAL A 13 -21.38 11.05 -16.26
N PHE A 14 -21.08 12.33 -16.04
CA PHE A 14 -19.98 12.76 -15.19
C PHE A 14 -20.16 12.31 -13.73
N ILE A 15 -21.37 12.45 -13.18
CA ILE A 15 -21.69 11.99 -11.81
C ILE A 15 -21.54 10.46 -11.69
N VAL A 16 -21.99 9.72 -12.71
CA VAL A 16 -21.86 8.26 -12.71
C VAL A 16 -20.39 7.84 -12.79
N ALA A 17 -19.62 8.45 -13.70
CA ALA A 17 -18.19 8.15 -13.87
C ALA A 17 -17.38 8.46 -12.61
N THR A 18 -17.62 9.61 -11.97
CA THR A 18 -16.94 10.00 -10.72
C THR A 18 -17.27 9.06 -9.56
N ARG A 19 -18.52 8.57 -9.45
CA ARG A 19 -18.88 7.55 -8.47
C ARG A 19 -18.15 6.22 -8.68
N ILE A 20 -18.06 5.76 -9.93
CA ILE A 20 -17.36 4.51 -10.26
C ILE A 20 -15.87 4.65 -9.93
N LEU A 21 -15.26 5.78 -10.30
CA LEU A 21 -13.85 6.07 -10.01
C LEU A 21 -13.59 6.09 -8.50
N SER A 22 -14.49 6.70 -7.71
CA SER A 22 -14.40 6.70 -6.25
C SER A 22 -14.46 5.30 -5.65
N SER A 23 -15.31 4.43 -6.19
CA SER A 23 -15.40 3.03 -5.76
C SER A 23 -14.12 2.24 -6.07
N MET A 24 -13.57 2.41 -7.28
CA MET A 24 -12.31 1.77 -7.67
C MET A 24 -11.13 2.24 -6.81
N LEU A 25 -11.04 3.53 -6.53
CA LEU A 25 -10.01 4.10 -5.65
C LEU A 25 -10.07 3.47 -4.25
N LYS A 26 -11.26 3.38 -3.64
CA LYS A 26 -11.43 2.73 -2.33
C LYS A 26 -10.98 1.27 -2.35
N GLY A 27 -11.36 0.52 -3.37
CA GLY A 27 -10.94 -0.87 -3.54
C GLY A 27 -9.42 -1.00 -3.67
N CYS A 28 -8.78 -0.10 -4.43
CA CYS A 28 -7.33 -0.08 -4.60
C CYS A 28 -6.60 0.21 -3.28
N PHE A 29 -7.04 1.20 -2.51
CA PHE A 29 -6.45 1.50 -1.20
C PHE A 29 -6.57 0.33 -0.23
N VAL A 30 -7.71 -0.36 -0.20
CA VAL A 30 -7.89 -1.55 0.64
C VAL A 30 -6.95 -2.67 0.20
N ALA A 31 -6.84 -2.93 -1.10
CA ALA A 31 -5.95 -3.97 -1.62
C ALA A 31 -4.47 -3.69 -1.29
N VAL A 32 -4.01 -2.44 -1.46
CA VAL A 32 -2.65 -2.02 -1.12
C VAL A 32 -2.40 -2.14 0.38
N GLY A 33 -3.35 -1.73 1.22
CA GLY A 33 -3.24 -1.87 2.67
C GLY A 33 -3.12 -3.34 3.12
N LEU A 34 -3.92 -4.22 2.52
CA LEU A 34 -3.87 -5.66 2.80
C LEU A 34 -2.53 -6.27 2.39
N LEU A 35 -1.99 -5.87 1.23
CA LEU A 35 -0.67 -6.27 0.77
C LEU A 35 0.44 -5.84 1.75
N LEU A 36 0.40 -4.59 2.22
CA LEU A 36 1.36 -4.09 3.21
C LEU A 36 1.31 -4.87 4.52
N ILE A 37 0.12 -5.20 5.00
CA ILE A 37 -0.06 -6.01 6.21
C ILE A 37 0.53 -7.41 6.01
N VAL A 38 0.24 -8.06 4.89
CA VAL A 38 0.77 -9.40 4.56
C VAL A 38 2.30 -9.38 4.50
N ILE A 39 2.90 -8.39 3.82
CA ILE A 39 4.36 -8.24 3.74
C ILE A 39 4.96 -8.01 5.15
N THR A 40 4.31 -7.19 5.97
CA THR A 40 4.78 -6.90 7.33
C THR A 40 4.75 -8.16 8.21
N ILE A 41 3.66 -8.93 8.16
CA ILE A 41 3.53 -10.20 8.88
C ILE A 41 4.56 -11.21 8.37
N PHE A 42 4.77 -11.28 7.05
CA PHE A 42 5.77 -12.16 6.46
C PHE A 42 7.19 -11.80 6.90
N LEU A 43 7.54 -10.52 6.93
CA LEU A 43 8.82 -10.03 7.44
C LEU A 43 8.98 -10.34 8.93
N LEU A 44 7.93 -10.12 9.74
CA LEU A 44 7.93 -10.47 11.16
C LEU A 44 8.15 -11.97 11.35
N TYR A 45 7.36 -12.80 10.66
CA TYR A 45 7.45 -14.26 10.77
C TYR A 45 8.83 -14.76 10.37
N LYS A 46 9.35 -14.28 9.23
CA LYS A 46 10.69 -14.63 8.78
C LYS A 46 11.75 -14.13 9.77
N SER A 47 11.57 -12.95 10.37
CA SER A 47 12.48 -12.40 11.40
C SER A 47 12.50 -13.22 12.69
N THR A 48 11.46 -13.99 12.98
CA THR A 48 11.41 -14.91 14.13
C THR A 48 12.10 -16.24 13.84
N VAL A 49 12.21 -16.64 12.57
CA VAL A 49 12.77 -17.94 12.14
C VAL A 49 14.24 -17.80 11.73
N GLU A 50 14.58 -16.70 11.07
CA GLU A 50 15.95 -16.38 10.64
C GLU A 50 16.24 -14.89 10.87
N PRO A 51 17.45 -14.55 11.32
CA PRO A 51 17.84 -13.15 11.49
C PRO A 51 17.84 -12.46 10.13
N ILE A 52 16.96 -11.47 9.96
CA ILE A 52 16.87 -10.70 8.71
C ILE A 52 17.84 -9.52 8.80
N GLU A 53 18.78 -9.48 7.85
CA GLU A 53 19.66 -8.34 7.66
C GLU A 53 18.97 -7.32 6.75
N LEU A 54 18.58 -6.19 7.32
CA LEU A 54 18.11 -5.02 6.57
C LEU A 54 19.33 -4.21 6.14
N PHE A 55 19.60 -4.22 4.83
CA PHE A 55 20.62 -3.39 4.18
C PHE A 55 22.05 -3.56 4.71
N GLY A 56 22.36 -4.65 5.44
CA GLY A 56 23.67 -4.88 6.04
C GLY A 56 24.03 -3.91 7.18
N ILE A 57 23.05 -3.19 7.73
CA ILE A 57 23.24 -2.19 8.81
C ILE A 57 22.48 -2.60 10.07
N TYR A 58 21.37 -3.32 9.91
CA TYR A 58 20.51 -3.75 11.01
C TYR A 58 20.19 -5.23 10.89
N ARG A 59 20.49 -6.00 11.93
CA ARG A 59 20.06 -7.39 12.05
C ARG A 59 18.85 -7.42 12.97
N ILE A 60 17.71 -7.83 12.46
CA ILE A 60 16.53 -8.08 13.27
C ILE A 60 16.46 -9.58 13.51
N ASP A 61 16.76 -9.98 14.74
CA ASP A 61 16.66 -11.36 15.20
C ASP A 61 15.67 -11.40 16.35
N ASN A 62 14.61 -12.19 16.21
CA ASN A 62 13.61 -12.41 17.25
C ASN A 62 13.10 -11.09 17.91
N PHE A 63 12.69 -10.12 17.08
CA PHE A 63 12.22 -8.78 17.50
C PHE A 63 13.25 -7.88 18.18
N GLN A 64 14.50 -8.30 18.33
CA GLN A 64 15.59 -7.45 18.78
C GLN A 64 16.28 -6.80 17.57
N ILE A 65 16.27 -5.47 17.55
CA ILE A 65 16.98 -4.68 16.55
C ILE A 65 18.43 -4.55 17.03
N THR A 66 19.31 -5.39 16.49
CA THR A 66 20.74 -5.28 16.74
C THR A 66 21.36 -4.46 15.63
N LYS A 67 21.92 -3.28 15.97
CA LYS A 67 22.66 -2.46 15.02
C LYS A 67 24.00 -3.18 14.75
N LEU A 68 24.21 -3.59 13.51
CA LEU A 68 25.52 -4.07 13.07
C LEU A 68 26.41 -2.83 12.96
N GLU A 69 27.11 -2.53 14.04
CA GLU A 69 28.15 -1.52 14.04
C GLU A 69 29.21 -1.99 13.05
N LYS A 70 29.21 -1.34 11.88
CA LYS A 70 30.21 -1.52 10.85
C LYS A 70 31.52 -1.01 11.42
N ASN A 71 32.24 -1.86 12.16
CA ASN A 71 33.64 -1.65 12.45
C ASN A 71 34.34 -1.66 11.09
N PHE A 72 34.59 -0.44 10.59
CA PHE A 72 35.53 -0.18 9.52
C PHE A 72 36.87 -0.81 9.93
N LEU A 73 37.22 -1.89 9.25
CA LEU A 73 38.60 -2.36 9.08
C LEU A 73 39.06 -1.93 7.69
#